data_AF-A0A2Z4L756-F1
#
_entry.id   AF-A0A2Z4L756-F1
#
_cell.length_a   1.000
_cell.length_b   1.000
_cell.length_c   1.000
_cell.angle_alpha   90.00
_cell.angle_beta   90.00
_cell.angle_gamma   90.00
#
_symmetry.space_group_name_H-M   'P 1'
#
loop_
_entity.id
_entity.type
_entity.pdbx_description
1 polymer ?
#
loop_
_entity_poly.entity_id
_entity_poly.type
_entity_poly.pdbx_seq_one_letter_code
_entity_poly.pdbx_strand_id
1 'polypeptide(L)'
;MQIRKVLLFAMILLVGLTVVTAADITDDDSAVAVETPQVEQTANDIGENVQTDAQVVDEIEDNDILEDELTNELVISEDVTIDSSNVSNFSNRNWTVNEGVTVTGTTGVSLSNVAITVAGNYVTLDKLTINTNNNTKLIDATGTSNLTITDSSLTLSNFGTSGNNQAIAIDLTDAANVSITGTAITLNAPSQGQTWKNDTGYWYSVLDVSGILVNNAENITINQNNIHVINTTEKIAYSTMPAITIKNGTENINVTFNTIYSTGAHFVYGIMMNDGVTNAALKNNTITVIDKLYVAGIDASTAIDSVVSGNQITATSNGQTSYDPIVGEESLAYGIISDTYDMGNQNNRICKNTITATANTVYGIEVYKGNNITVCSNNIYGTGNKTMGVAFAHTNNSKIINNFMRLTGTTEPYHSFYEEVTPVNAGIIFTNQSNGNWIQGNDIEITAEDDDSVTAINLQNSTTATVTGNLLSAIYNELYPVEGNDAVSIDDLCSNISLLTNEGVVPYACNCGCMNNNNDNIENQFFL
;
A
#
# COMPACT_ATOMS: atom_id res chain seq x y z
N MET A 1 -50.92 -33.83 -2.54
CA MET A 1 -52.36 -33.58 -2.77
C MET A 1 -52.83 -32.46 -1.86
N GLN A 2 -53.41 -31.34 -2.27
CA GLN A 2 -53.41 -30.59 -3.53
C GLN A 2 -54.04 -29.22 -3.13
N ILE A 3 -53.35 -28.12 -3.48
CA ILE A 3 -53.90 -26.89 -4.07
C ILE A 3 -55.37 -26.59 -3.70
N ARG A 4 -55.64 -25.67 -2.75
CA ARG A 4 -56.97 -25.02 -2.61
C ARG A 4 -57.05 -23.80 -1.67
N LYS A 5 -56.05 -22.91 -1.65
CA LYS A 5 -56.15 -21.64 -0.87
C LYS A 5 -55.65 -20.37 -1.56
N VAL A 6 -55.56 -20.35 -2.90
CA VAL A 6 -55.04 -19.20 -3.68
C VAL A 6 -56.15 -18.42 -4.42
N LEU A 7 -57.41 -18.40 -3.94
CA LEU A 7 -58.50 -17.83 -4.76
C LEU A 7 -59.58 -17.02 -4.03
N LEU A 8 -59.32 -16.53 -2.81
CA LEU A 8 -60.34 -15.80 -2.04
C LEU A 8 -59.93 -14.43 -1.46
N PHE A 9 -58.72 -13.93 -1.73
CA PHE A 9 -58.31 -12.59 -1.26
C PHE A 9 -58.26 -11.51 -2.35
N ALA A 10 -58.54 -11.87 -3.61
CA ALA A 10 -58.64 -10.94 -4.74
C ALA A 10 -60.05 -10.31 -4.92
N MET A 11 -60.93 -10.42 -3.92
CA MET A 11 -62.33 -9.96 -4.00
C MET A 11 -62.73 -8.97 -2.88
N ILE A 12 -61.76 -8.30 -2.26
CA ILE A 12 -62.01 -7.13 -1.41
C ILE A 12 -61.17 -5.97 -1.95
N LEU A 13 -61.42 -5.67 -3.21
CA LEU A 13 -61.09 -4.41 -3.84
C LEU A 13 -62.43 -3.73 -4.17
N LEU A 14 -62.61 -2.50 -3.67
CA LEU A 14 -63.65 -1.51 -4.01
C LEU A 14 -65.10 -1.80 -3.59
N VAL A 15 -65.60 -1.06 -2.58
CA VAL A 15 -66.59 0.05 -2.73
C VAL A 15 -66.47 0.96 -1.50
N GLY A 16 -66.32 2.28 -1.68
CA GLY A 16 -66.70 3.25 -0.64
C GLY A 16 -65.84 4.50 -0.48
N LEU A 17 -65.78 5.34 -1.53
CA LEU A 17 -65.32 6.73 -1.49
C LEU A 17 -66.07 7.58 -0.45
N THR A 18 -65.37 8.43 0.30
CA THR A 18 -65.79 9.82 0.52
C THR A 18 -64.60 10.77 0.53
N VAL A 19 -64.81 11.84 -0.22
CA VAL A 19 -64.00 13.02 -0.51
C VAL A 19 -63.79 13.89 0.74
N VAL A 20 -62.58 14.45 0.89
CA VAL A 20 -62.39 15.82 1.40
C VAL A 20 -61.34 16.49 0.51
N THR A 21 -61.71 17.61 -0.11
CA THR A 21 -60.86 18.49 -0.92
C THR A 21 -60.62 19.83 -0.22
N ALA A 22 -59.52 20.46 -0.64
CA ALA A 22 -59.12 21.87 -0.52
C ALA A 22 -58.45 22.30 0.81
N ALA A 23 -57.39 23.12 0.81
CA ALA A 23 -57.04 24.13 -0.18
C ALA A 23 -55.52 24.33 -0.36
N ASP A 24 -55.19 24.82 -1.56
CA ASP A 24 -53.92 25.43 -1.95
C ASP A 24 -53.48 26.55 -1.00
N ILE A 25 -52.17 26.61 -0.74
CA ILE A 25 -51.47 27.88 -0.53
C ILE A 25 -50.28 27.87 -1.49
N THR A 26 -50.47 28.52 -2.63
CA THR A 26 -49.38 29.11 -3.41
C THR A 26 -48.95 30.38 -2.69
N ASP A 27 -47.68 30.47 -2.32
CA ASP A 27 -46.99 31.75 -2.26
C ASP A 27 -45.74 31.65 -3.12
N ASP A 28 -45.78 32.41 -4.20
CA ASP A 28 -44.72 32.67 -5.15
C ASP A 28 -44.02 33.95 -4.66
N ASP A 29 -42.77 33.84 -4.23
CA ASP A 29 -41.90 35.00 -4.13
C ASP A 29 -40.45 34.63 -4.46
N SER A 30 -40.14 34.76 -5.75
CA SER A 30 -39.05 35.61 -6.24
C SER A 30 -37.74 35.65 -5.43
N ALA A 31 -36.82 34.74 -5.78
CA ALA A 31 -35.35 34.90 -5.85
C ALA A 31 -34.60 35.69 -4.74
N VAL A 32 -33.78 34.96 -3.98
CA VAL A 32 -32.36 35.31 -3.79
C VAL A 32 -31.54 34.05 -4.05
N ALA A 33 -30.87 34.01 -5.20
CA ALA A 33 -29.80 33.06 -5.44
C ALA A 33 -28.68 33.34 -4.44
N VAL A 34 -28.53 32.48 -3.43
CA VAL A 34 -27.26 32.35 -2.73
C VAL A 34 -26.40 31.52 -3.66
N GLU A 35 -25.46 32.18 -4.34
CA GLU A 35 -24.34 31.50 -4.98
C GLU A 35 -23.57 30.73 -3.88
N THR A 36 -23.93 29.46 -3.69
CA THR A 36 -22.96 28.49 -3.21
C THR A 36 -21.83 28.48 -4.23
N PRO A 37 -20.56 28.60 -3.81
CA PRO A 37 -19.45 28.48 -4.74
C PRO A 37 -19.59 27.10 -5.40
N GLN A 38 -19.94 27.10 -6.69
CA GLN A 38 -19.71 25.96 -7.54
C GLN A 38 -18.20 25.80 -7.57
N VAL A 39 -17.71 24.85 -6.77
CA VAL A 39 -16.47 24.17 -7.14
C VAL A 39 -16.80 23.53 -8.47
N GLU A 40 -16.22 24.05 -9.55
CA GLU A 40 -16.18 23.36 -10.82
C GLU A 40 -15.73 21.93 -10.52
N GLN A 41 -16.66 20.98 -10.58
CA GLN A 41 -16.30 19.60 -10.80
C GLN A 41 -15.73 19.57 -12.21
N THR A 42 -14.41 19.73 -12.32
CA THR A 42 -13.68 19.03 -13.36
C THR A 42 -13.80 17.54 -13.02
N ALA A 43 -14.95 16.97 -13.36
CA ALA A 43 -15.03 15.58 -13.74
C ALA A 43 -14.08 15.44 -14.93
N ASN A 44 -12.82 15.09 -14.65
CA ASN A 44 -12.11 14.32 -15.63
C ASN A 44 -12.84 12.99 -15.64
N ASP A 45 -13.67 12.79 -16.66
CA ASP A 45 -14.03 11.47 -17.14
C ASP A 45 -12.72 10.65 -17.21
N ILE A 46 -12.49 9.82 -16.20
CA ILE A 46 -11.58 8.67 -16.31
C ILE A 46 -12.47 7.47 -16.67
N GLY A 47 -13.26 7.66 -17.72
CA GLY A 47 -13.92 6.61 -18.48
C GLY A 47 -13.23 6.55 -19.83
N GLU A 48 -12.70 5.38 -20.17
CA GLU A 48 -12.32 4.98 -21.53
C GLU A 48 -11.18 5.78 -22.19
N ASN A 49 -9.93 5.47 -21.81
CA ASN A 49 -8.74 5.31 -22.68
C ASN A 49 -7.42 5.50 -21.93
N VAL A 50 -7.25 4.81 -20.81
CA VAL A 50 -5.90 4.37 -20.46
C VAL A 50 -5.77 2.96 -21.02
N GLN A 51 -5.46 2.87 -22.32
CA GLN A 51 -4.58 1.78 -22.74
C GLN A 51 -3.29 1.98 -21.96
N THR A 52 -3.22 1.38 -20.77
CA THR A 52 -1.95 0.98 -20.22
C THR A 52 -1.45 -0.09 -21.18
N ASP A 53 -0.72 0.36 -22.21
CA ASP A 53 0.36 -0.45 -22.73
C ASP A 53 1.31 -0.63 -21.55
N ALA A 54 0.99 -1.59 -20.68
CA ALA A 54 2.00 -2.41 -20.08
C ALA A 54 2.75 -2.98 -21.28
N GLN A 55 3.81 -2.28 -21.71
CA GLN A 55 4.86 -2.93 -22.45
C GLN A 55 5.40 -4.00 -21.50
N VAL A 56 4.76 -5.16 -21.54
CA VAL A 56 5.49 -6.42 -21.52
C VAL A 56 6.57 -6.19 -22.55
N VAL A 57 7.80 -6.02 -22.07
CA VAL A 57 8.96 -5.99 -22.95
C VAL A 57 8.91 -7.32 -23.68
N ASP A 58 8.51 -7.27 -24.95
CA ASP A 58 8.61 -8.39 -25.87
C ASP A 58 10.03 -8.96 -25.75
N GLU A 59 10.11 -10.30 -25.77
CA GLU A 59 11.32 -11.11 -25.71
C GLU A 59 12.56 -10.32 -26.17
N ILE A 60 13.42 -9.95 -25.22
CA ILE A 60 14.82 -9.71 -25.59
C ILE A 60 15.33 -11.10 -25.97
N GLU A 61 15.25 -11.41 -27.28
CA GLU A 61 15.98 -12.52 -27.87
C GLU A 61 17.39 -12.49 -27.31
N ASP A 62 17.82 -13.68 -26.88
CA ASP A 62 19.08 -14.11 -26.27
C ASP A 62 20.32 -13.66 -27.09
N ASN A 63 20.46 -12.35 -27.28
CA ASN A 63 21.56 -11.70 -27.95
C ASN A 63 22.65 -11.57 -26.90
N ASP A 64 23.48 -12.61 -26.79
CA ASP A 64 24.81 -12.60 -26.16
C ASP A 64 25.01 -11.40 -25.23
N ILE A 65 24.35 -11.44 -24.06
CA ILE A 65 24.64 -10.49 -23.00
C ILE A 65 26.04 -10.84 -22.55
N LEU A 66 27.02 -10.21 -23.18
CA LEU A 66 28.41 -10.24 -22.76
C LEU A 66 28.40 -9.92 -21.26
N GLU A 67 28.81 -10.89 -20.45
CA GLU A 67 29.26 -10.67 -19.09
C GLU A 67 30.44 -9.67 -19.22
N ASP A 68 30.15 -8.37 -19.18
CA ASP A 68 31.16 -7.35 -18.96
C ASP A 68 31.59 -7.50 -17.50
N GLU A 69 32.43 -8.52 -17.24
CA GLU A 69 33.09 -8.71 -15.96
C GLU A 69 33.71 -7.37 -15.55
N LEU A 70 33.34 -6.86 -14.38
CA LEU A 70 33.87 -5.61 -13.84
C LEU A 70 35.37 -5.79 -13.58
N THR A 71 36.19 -5.28 -14.50
CA THR A 71 37.56 -5.80 -14.65
C THR A 71 38.62 -5.11 -13.79
N ASN A 72 38.33 -4.07 -12.99
CA ASN A 72 39.25 -3.51 -11.98
C ASN A 72 38.54 -2.74 -10.84
N GLU A 73 38.96 -2.97 -9.59
CA GLU A 73 38.57 -2.17 -8.43
C GLU A 73 39.28 -0.80 -8.43
N LEU A 74 38.56 0.28 -8.09
CA LEU A 74 39.04 1.64 -7.91
C LEU A 74 38.78 2.07 -6.47
N VAL A 75 39.84 2.37 -5.73
CA VAL A 75 39.71 2.95 -4.39
C VAL A 75 39.65 4.47 -4.51
N ILE A 76 38.58 5.09 -4.01
CA ILE A 76 38.42 6.54 -3.93
C ILE A 76 38.70 6.95 -2.48
N SER A 77 39.85 7.58 -2.25
CA SER A 77 40.35 7.95 -0.92
C SER A 77 40.39 9.45 -0.65
N GLU A 78 40.00 10.26 -1.63
CA GLU A 78 39.93 11.71 -1.52
C GLU A 78 38.69 12.21 -2.28
N ASP A 79 38.21 13.39 -1.90
CA ASP A 79 37.07 14.03 -2.55
C ASP A 79 37.31 14.17 -4.04
N VAL A 80 36.27 13.88 -4.84
CA VAL A 80 36.39 13.89 -6.30
C VAL A 80 35.14 14.45 -6.97
N THR A 81 35.37 15.22 -8.02
CA THR A 81 34.32 15.64 -8.97
C THR A 81 34.53 14.91 -10.29
N ILE A 82 33.49 14.21 -10.74
CA ILE A 82 33.47 13.46 -11.98
C ILE A 82 32.80 14.31 -13.07
N ASP A 83 33.54 14.58 -14.14
CA ASP A 83 33.11 15.37 -15.27
C ASP A 83 33.50 14.73 -16.62
N SER A 84 33.13 15.40 -17.72
CA SER A 84 33.41 14.93 -19.08
C SER A 84 34.90 14.69 -19.39
N SER A 85 35.82 15.30 -18.62
CA SER A 85 37.26 15.18 -18.81
C SER A 85 37.86 13.95 -18.13
N ASN A 86 37.18 13.41 -17.11
CA ASN A 86 37.71 12.30 -16.30
C ASN A 86 36.76 11.09 -16.16
N VAL A 87 35.52 11.15 -16.68
CA VAL A 87 34.51 10.06 -16.59
C VAL A 87 35.02 8.67 -17.02
N SER A 88 35.92 8.61 -18.00
CA SER A 88 36.52 7.35 -18.47
C SER A 88 37.40 6.66 -17.41
N ASN A 89 37.88 7.39 -16.40
CA ASN A 89 38.66 6.83 -15.29
C ASN A 89 37.78 6.12 -14.27
N PHE A 90 36.47 6.42 -14.26
CA PHE A 90 35.52 5.99 -13.25
C PHE A 90 34.49 4.98 -13.79
N SER A 91 34.20 4.97 -15.09
CA SER A 91 33.31 3.98 -15.72
C SER A 91 33.97 2.60 -15.86
N ASN A 92 33.15 1.54 -15.94
CA ASN A 92 33.55 0.14 -16.09
C ASN A 92 34.47 -0.35 -14.95
N ARG A 93 34.14 0.04 -13.71
CA ARG A 93 34.92 -0.25 -12.51
C ARG A 93 34.05 -0.42 -11.28
N ASN A 94 34.47 -1.31 -10.39
CA ASN A 94 33.95 -1.33 -9.02
C ASN A 94 34.65 -0.26 -8.20
N TRP A 95 33.90 0.50 -7.42
CA TRP A 95 34.45 1.52 -6.55
C TRP A 95 34.43 1.04 -5.11
N THR A 96 35.49 1.33 -4.38
CA THR A 96 35.52 1.27 -2.92
C THR A 96 35.74 2.69 -2.43
N VAL A 97 34.73 3.26 -1.76
CA VAL A 97 34.76 4.65 -1.26
C VAL A 97 35.12 4.62 0.23
N ASN A 98 36.22 5.29 0.57
CA ASN A 98 36.73 5.33 1.95
C ASN A 98 36.02 6.37 2.83
N GLU A 99 36.29 6.29 4.13
CA GLU A 99 35.74 7.20 5.13
C GLU A 99 36.00 8.68 4.81
N GLY A 100 34.97 9.52 5.01
CA GLY A 100 35.05 10.98 4.91
C GLY A 100 35.14 11.51 3.48
N VAL A 101 34.90 10.67 2.47
CA VAL A 101 35.01 11.03 1.05
C VAL A 101 33.67 11.50 0.49
N THR A 102 33.73 12.59 -0.28
CA THR A 102 32.64 13.08 -1.13
C THR A 102 32.93 12.78 -2.60
N VAL A 103 32.01 12.05 -3.25
CA VAL A 103 32.04 11.78 -4.69
C VAL A 103 30.89 12.54 -5.35
N THR A 104 31.22 13.52 -6.19
CA THR A 104 30.23 14.37 -6.85
C THR A 104 30.25 14.18 -8.37
N GLY A 105 29.09 13.91 -8.96
CA GLY A 105 28.89 13.90 -10.41
C GLY A 105 28.54 15.30 -10.94
N THR A 106 28.68 15.48 -12.25
CA THR A 106 28.29 16.71 -12.95
C THR A 106 27.19 16.44 -13.96
N THR A 107 26.31 17.43 -14.17
CA THR A 107 25.16 17.30 -15.07
C THR A 107 25.59 16.89 -16.49
N GLY A 108 24.90 15.91 -17.06
CA GLY A 108 25.17 15.40 -18.41
C GLY A 108 26.29 14.37 -18.50
N VAL A 109 26.90 14.00 -17.37
CA VAL A 109 27.92 12.94 -17.30
C VAL A 109 27.28 11.68 -16.72
N SER A 110 27.32 10.59 -17.48
CA SER A 110 26.81 9.29 -17.06
C SER A 110 27.95 8.27 -17.00
N LEU A 111 27.96 7.51 -15.91
CA LEU A 111 28.86 6.40 -15.65
C LEU A 111 28.17 5.10 -16.04
N SER A 112 28.88 4.29 -16.82
CA SER A 112 28.41 2.95 -17.20
C SER A 112 29.14 1.88 -16.42
N ASN A 113 28.43 0.82 -16.03
CA ASN A 113 28.98 -0.38 -15.40
C ASN A 113 29.84 -0.05 -14.17
N VAL A 114 29.21 0.52 -13.14
CA VAL A 114 29.81 0.88 -11.85
C VAL A 114 29.00 0.29 -10.70
N ALA A 115 29.65 -0.47 -9.83
CA ALA A 115 29.11 -0.82 -8.53
C ALA A 115 29.97 -0.19 -7.43
N ILE A 116 29.34 0.26 -6.35
CA ILE A 116 29.97 1.01 -5.27
C ILE A 116 29.87 0.22 -3.98
N THR A 117 31.02 -0.06 -3.38
CA THR A 117 31.14 -0.48 -1.98
C THR A 117 31.49 0.76 -1.14
N VAL A 118 30.63 1.09 -0.18
CA VAL A 118 30.93 2.13 0.81
C VAL A 118 31.64 1.45 1.98
N ALA A 119 32.95 1.66 2.08
CA ALA A 119 33.80 0.96 3.05
C ALA A 119 34.13 1.80 4.30
N GLY A 120 33.61 3.02 4.39
CA GLY A 120 33.87 3.92 5.52
C GLY A 120 32.69 4.83 5.84
N ASN A 121 32.76 5.47 7.00
CA ASN A 121 31.71 6.36 7.50
C ASN A 121 31.80 7.76 6.86
N TYR A 122 30.76 8.58 7.05
CA TYR A 122 30.75 9.99 6.60
C TYR A 122 30.99 10.16 5.09
N VAL A 123 30.47 9.22 4.29
CA VAL A 123 30.57 9.25 2.84
C VAL A 123 29.40 10.03 2.25
N THR A 124 29.68 10.83 1.22
CA THR A 124 28.66 11.52 0.42
C THR A 124 28.76 11.12 -1.04
N LEU A 125 27.65 10.67 -1.61
CA LEU A 125 27.47 10.40 -3.04
C LEU A 125 26.45 11.42 -3.58
N ASP A 126 26.91 12.38 -4.37
CA ASP A 126 26.12 13.54 -4.82
C ASP A 126 26.06 13.63 -6.34
N LYS A 127 24.89 13.91 -6.93
CA LYS A 127 24.73 14.18 -8.37
C LYS A 127 25.30 13.11 -9.32
N LEU A 128 25.39 11.86 -8.87
CA LEU A 128 25.90 10.78 -9.70
C LEU A 128 24.82 10.31 -10.68
N THR A 129 25.17 10.06 -11.93
CA THR A 129 24.31 9.37 -12.89
C THR A 129 24.96 8.05 -13.28
N ILE A 130 24.48 6.94 -12.74
CA ILE A 130 25.07 5.61 -12.90
C ILE A 130 24.08 4.65 -13.55
N ASN A 131 24.53 3.94 -14.57
CA ASN A 131 23.81 2.84 -15.19
C ASN A 131 24.67 1.58 -15.16
N THR A 132 24.21 0.56 -14.43
CA THR A 132 24.95 -0.69 -14.23
C THR A 132 24.11 -1.89 -14.60
N ASN A 133 24.76 -2.85 -15.26
CA ASN A 133 24.12 -4.08 -15.70
C ASN A 133 24.75 -5.30 -15.00
N ASN A 134 23.95 -6.35 -14.79
CA ASN A 134 24.35 -7.67 -14.32
C ASN A 134 25.15 -7.67 -13.00
N ASN A 135 24.87 -6.70 -12.12
CA ASN A 135 25.40 -6.70 -10.77
C ASN A 135 24.32 -7.15 -9.77
N THR A 136 24.75 -7.67 -8.63
CA THR A 136 23.85 -7.97 -7.53
C THR A 136 23.49 -6.74 -6.72
N LYS A 137 24.39 -5.76 -6.65
CA LYS A 137 24.15 -4.49 -5.95
C LYS A 137 24.74 -3.31 -6.72
N LEU A 138 24.04 -2.18 -6.73
CA LEU A 138 24.63 -0.94 -7.25
C LEU A 138 25.42 -0.23 -6.15
N ILE A 139 24.82 -0.07 -4.97
CA ILE A 139 25.47 0.48 -3.78
C ILE A 139 25.35 -0.54 -2.65
N ASP A 140 26.48 -1.10 -2.23
CA ASP A 140 26.60 -1.87 -0.99
C ASP A 140 27.15 -0.96 0.10
N ALA A 141 26.31 -0.58 1.06
CA ALA A 141 26.67 0.22 2.22
C ALA A 141 26.49 -0.55 3.53
N THR A 142 26.68 -1.88 3.47
CA THR A 142 26.55 -2.76 4.65
C THR A 142 27.46 -2.29 5.79
N GLY A 143 26.90 -2.12 6.99
CA GLY A 143 27.63 -1.73 8.20
C GLY A 143 28.12 -0.27 8.22
N THR A 144 27.73 0.56 7.24
CA THR A 144 28.19 1.95 7.13
C THR A 144 27.38 2.87 8.05
N SER A 145 28.04 3.90 8.60
CA SER A 145 27.37 4.99 9.31
C SER A 145 27.56 6.35 8.65
N ASN A 146 26.56 7.23 8.77
CA ASN A 146 26.61 8.62 8.29
C ASN A 146 26.82 8.71 6.76
N LEU A 147 26.06 7.91 6.00
CA LEU A 147 26.06 7.96 4.54
C LEU A 147 25.01 8.96 4.04
N THR A 148 25.39 9.81 3.08
CA THR A 148 24.45 10.66 2.33
C THR A 148 24.48 10.30 0.86
N ILE A 149 23.31 10.02 0.27
CA ILE A 149 23.11 9.87 -1.16
C ILE A 149 22.12 10.94 -1.59
N THR A 150 22.51 11.83 -2.49
CA THR A 150 21.66 12.96 -2.88
C THR A 150 21.71 13.28 -4.36
N ASP A 151 20.58 13.77 -4.90
CA ASP A 151 20.41 14.29 -6.25
C ASP A 151 20.96 13.36 -7.36
N SER A 152 20.98 12.06 -7.12
CA SER A 152 21.60 11.07 -8.01
C SER A 152 20.56 10.35 -8.88
N SER A 153 20.98 9.76 -9.98
CA SER A 153 20.19 8.88 -10.84
C SER A 153 20.91 7.54 -10.95
N LEU A 154 20.29 6.51 -10.41
CA LEU A 154 20.88 5.22 -10.10
C LEU A 154 20.06 4.12 -10.77
N THR A 155 20.62 3.47 -11.79
CA THR A 155 19.97 2.36 -12.50
C THR A 155 20.77 1.08 -12.32
N LEU A 156 20.13 0.05 -11.76
CA LEU A 156 20.63 -1.32 -11.77
C LEU A 156 19.73 -2.17 -12.68
N SER A 157 20.31 -2.80 -13.70
CA SER A 157 19.61 -3.78 -14.51
C SER A 157 20.26 -5.15 -14.40
N ASN A 158 19.60 -6.10 -13.77
CA ASN A 158 20.02 -7.49 -13.71
C ASN A 158 19.10 -8.31 -14.63
N PHE A 159 19.68 -9.07 -15.57
CA PHE A 159 18.93 -9.86 -16.55
C PHE A 159 19.17 -11.37 -16.42
N GLY A 160 19.75 -11.83 -15.31
CA GLY A 160 20.00 -13.26 -15.13
C GLY A 160 18.71 -14.09 -14.96
N THR A 161 18.86 -15.39 -14.68
CA THR A 161 17.71 -16.29 -14.46
C THR A 161 17.18 -16.29 -13.03
N SER A 162 15.87 -16.52 -12.92
CA SER A 162 15.02 -16.28 -11.75
C SER A 162 15.30 -17.14 -10.50
N GLY A 163 16.25 -18.08 -10.58
CA GLY A 163 16.60 -19.00 -9.49
C GLY A 163 17.80 -18.58 -8.62
N ASN A 164 18.56 -17.52 -8.96
CA ASN A 164 19.77 -17.18 -8.21
C ASN A 164 20.31 -15.74 -8.38
N ASN A 165 19.46 -14.71 -8.49
CA ASN A 165 19.95 -13.34 -8.69
C ASN A 165 19.49 -12.42 -7.58
N GLN A 166 20.39 -12.18 -6.62
CA GLN A 166 20.30 -10.98 -5.82
C GLN A 166 20.41 -9.75 -6.75
N ALA A 167 19.54 -8.76 -6.58
CA ALA A 167 19.50 -7.51 -7.28
C ALA A 167 18.92 -6.42 -6.35
N ILE A 168 19.80 -5.68 -5.68
CA ILE A 168 19.44 -4.64 -4.72
C ILE A 168 20.10 -3.34 -5.16
N ALA A 169 19.34 -2.29 -5.48
CA ALA A 169 19.98 -1.05 -5.94
C ALA A 169 20.76 -0.37 -4.80
N ILE A 170 20.20 -0.31 -3.59
CA ILE A 170 20.90 0.20 -2.40
C ILE A 170 20.70 -0.74 -1.22
N ASP A 171 21.77 -1.31 -0.69
CA ASP A 171 21.76 -2.18 0.49
C ASP A 171 22.30 -1.45 1.72
N LEU A 172 21.45 -1.27 2.72
CA LEU A 172 21.73 -0.62 3.99
C LEU A 172 21.69 -1.61 5.17
N THR A 173 22.06 -2.87 4.93
CA THR A 173 22.15 -3.87 6.00
C THR A 173 23.11 -3.41 7.11
N ASP A 174 22.70 -3.45 8.37
CA ASP A 174 23.48 -3.01 9.53
C ASP A 174 23.97 -1.54 9.47
N ALA A 175 23.34 -0.70 8.63
CA ALA A 175 23.73 0.70 8.48
C ALA A 175 23.06 1.62 9.52
N ALA A 176 23.67 2.79 9.77
CA ALA A 176 23.13 3.76 10.72
C ALA A 176 23.25 5.21 10.22
N ASN A 177 22.26 6.05 10.54
CA ASN A 177 22.29 7.49 10.22
C ASN A 177 22.48 7.76 8.72
N VAL A 178 21.65 7.12 7.88
CA VAL A 178 21.73 7.24 6.42
C VAL A 178 20.64 8.16 5.89
N SER A 179 20.97 9.01 4.94
CA SER A 179 20.01 9.84 4.21
C SER A 179 20.10 9.57 2.71
N ILE A 180 18.97 9.25 2.08
CA ILE A 180 18.80 9.12 0.62
C ILE A 180 17.76 10.13 0.20
N THR A 181 18.18 11.20 -0.48
CA THR A 181 17.30 12.34 -0.81
C THR A 181 17.35 12.71 -2.29
N GLY A 182 16.22 13.09 -2.89
CA GLY A 182 16.20 13.65 -4.25
C GLY A 182 16.72 12.73 -5.35
N THR A 183 16.81 11.42 -5.08
CA THR A 183 17.49 10.44 -5.92
C THR A 183 16.46 9.68 -6.76
N ALA A 184 16.74 9.51 -8.05
CA ALA A 184 16.00 8.61 -8.94
C ALA A 184 16.65 7.22 -8.92
N ILE A 185 15.89 6.19 -8.56
CA ILE A 185 16.35 4.81 -8.43
C ILE A 185 15.51 3.95 -9.36
N THR A 186 16.16 3.22 -10.26
CA THR A 186 15.51 2.25 -11.14
C THR A 186 16.18 0.89 -10.98
N LEU A 187 15.40 -0.12 -10.65
CA LEU A 187 15.82 -1.51 -10.61
C LEU A 187 15.04 -2.31 -11.65
N ASN A 188 15.74 -2.87 -12.61
CA ASN A 188 15.21 -3.86 -13.53
C ASN A 188 15.81 -5.20 -13.14
N ALA A 189 15.03 -6.14 -12.61
CA ALA A 189 15.57 -7.42 -12.12
C ALA A 189 14.54 -8.55 -12.21
N PRO A 190 14.95 -9.82 -12.29
CA PRO A 190 14.03 -10.95 -12.17
C PRO A 190 13.34 -10.90 -10.80
N SER A 191 12.05 -11.21 -10.74
CA SER A 191 11.36 -11.41 -9.45
C SER A 191 12.02 -12.54 -8.64
N GLN A 192 11.92 -12.49 -7.31
CA GLN A 192 12.53 -13.50 -6.44
C GLN A 192 11.51 -14.51 -5.93
N GLY A 193 11.77 -15.82 -6.03
CA GLY A 193 10.94 -16.85 -5.38
C GLY A 193 10.97 -16.83 -3.84
N GLN A 194 9.82 -17.03 -3.21
CA GLN A 194 9.66 -17.30 -1.78
C GLN A 194 10.09 -18.72 -1.46
N THR A 195 10.60 -18.92 -0.24
CA THR A 195 11.01 -20.24 0.26
C THR A 195 10.12 -20.65 1.44
N TRP A 196 9.65 -21.89 1.45
CA TRP A 196 8.93 -22.45 2.60
C TRP A 196 9.91 -22.88 3.68
N LYS A 197 9.76 -22.36 4.91
CA LYS A 197 10.57 -22.80 6.06
C LYS A 197 9.87 -23.93 6.79
N ASN A 198 10.31 -25.15 6.51
CA ASN A 198 9.76 -26.38 7.12
C ASN A 198 9.72 -26.34 8.66
N ASP A 199 10.69 -25.69 9.30
CA ASP A 199 10.82 -25.70 10.76
C ASP A 199 9.85 -24.76 11.48
N THR A 200 9.42 -23.68 10.80
CA THR A 200 8.47 -22.70 11.36
C THR A 200 7.08 -22.85 10.77
N GLY A 201 6.93 -23.55 9.64
CA GLY A 201 5.64 -23.74 8.97
C GLY A 201 5.12 -22.47 8.31
N TYR A 202 6.02 -21.59 7.86
CA TYR A 202 5.67 -20.33 7.19
C TYR A 202 6.52 -20.13 5.93
N TRP A 203 5.94 -19.47 4.93
CA TRP A 203 6.69 -18.94 3.79
C TRP A 203 7.53 -17.75 4.27
N TYR A 204 8.79 -17.68 3.85
CA TYR A 204 9.63 -16.51 4.04
C TYR A 204 10.29 -16.16 2.71
N SER A 205 10.40 -14.86 2.42
CA SER A 205 11.22 -14.40 1.31
C SER A 205 12.68 -14.41 1.74
N VAL A 206 13.59 -14.94 0.91
CA VAL A 206 15.04 -14.80 1.11
C VAL A 206 15.50 -13.37 0.77
N LEU A 207 14.64 -12.42 0.40
CA LEU A 207 14.98 -11.01 0.13
C LEU A 207 16.28 -10.76 -0.64
N ASP A 208 16.20 -11.12 -1.91
CA ASP A 208 17.24 -10.98 -2.92
C ASP A 208 16.90 -9.84 -3.89
N VAL A 209 15.70 -9.23 -3.85
CA VAL A 209 15.31 -8.13 -4.76
C VAL A 209 14.71 -6.97 -3.98
N SER A 210 15.25 -5.76 -4.14
CA SER A 210 14.67 -4.52 -3.60
C SER A 210 15.30 -3.27 -4.24
N GLY A 211 14.53 -2.21 -4.48
CA GLY A 211 15.11 -0.92 -4.84
C GLY A 211 16.00 -0.37 -3.73
N ILE A 212 15.46 -0.31 -2.51
CA ILE A 212 16.23 -0.01 -1.30
C ILE A 212 15.98 -1.11 -0.26
N LEU A 213 17.03 -1.69 0.29
CA LEU A 213 16.96 -2.62 1.41
C LEU A 213 17.46 -1.94 2.69
N VAL A 214 16.60 -1.85 3.70
CA VAL A 214 16.90 -1.42 5.06
C VAL A 214 16.74 -2.64 5.97
N ASN A 215 17.82 -3.11 6.58
CA ASN A 215 17.83 -4.40 7.24
C ASN A 215 18.70 -4.35 8.50
N ASN A 216 18.11 -4.58 9.68
CA ASN A 216 18.79 -4.42 10.97
C ASN A 216 19.53 -3.06 11.08
N ALA A 217 18.88 -1.99 10.62
CA ALA A 217 19.48 -0.66 10.49
C ALA A 217 18.77 0.35 11.42
N GLU A 218 19.37 1.52 11.62
CA GLU A 218 18.78 2.55 12.47
C GLU A 218 18.93 3.97 11.91
N ASN A 219 17.96 4.84 12.21
CA ASN A 219 18.00 6.26 11.88
C ASN A 219 18.17 6.49 10.36
N ILE A 220 17.28 5.89 9.56
CA ILE A 220 17.33 5.95 8.09
C ILE A 220 16.27 6.91 7.57
N THR A 221 16.66 7.81 6.67
CA THR A 221 15.76 8.73 5.98
C THR A 221 15.80 8.48 4.48
N ILE A 222 14.64 8.18 3.89
CA ILE A 222 14.42 8.01 2.45
C ILE A 222 13.39 9.07 2.05
N ASN A 223 13.85 10.17 1.46
CA ASN A 223 13.03 11.35 1.26
C ASN A 223 13.05 11.87 -0.19
N GLN A 224 11.90 12.25 -0.76
CA GLN A 224 11.83 12.92 -2.07
C GLN A 224 12.50 12.14 -3.22
N ASN A 225 12.49 10.81 -3.17
CA ASN A 225 13.06 9.96 -4.22
C ASN A 225 12.00 9.53 -5.24
N ASN A 226 12.45 9.18 -6.44
CA ASN A 226 11.62 8.49 -7.42
C ASN A 226 12.14 7.05 -7.61
N ILE A 227 11.36 6.05 -7.22
CA ILE A 227 11.81 4.66 -7.10
C ILE A 227 10.94 3.77 -7.99
N HIS A 228 11.56 3.12 -8.97
CA HIS A 228 10.92 2.22 -9.91
C HIS A 228 11.55 0.83 -9.83
N VAL A 229 10.76 -0.20 -9.57
CA VAL A 229 11.22 -1.60 -9.57
C VAL A 229 10.38 -2.41 -10.55
N ILE A 230 11.01 -3.04 -11.53
CA ILE A 230 10.36 -3.65 -12.69
C ILE A 230 10.95 -5.03 -12.93
N ASN A 231 10.07 -6.03 -13.14
CA ASN A 231 10.52 -7.39 -13.44
C ASN A 231 11.05 -7.47 -14.88
N THR A 232 12.20 -8.12 -15.07
CA THR A 232 12.82 -8.30 -16.39
C THR A 232 12.61 -9.69 -17.00
N THR A 233 12.12 -10.67 -16.24
CA THR A 233 11.93 -12.05 -16.72
C THR A 233 10.47 -12.46 -16.68
N GLU A 234 10.17 -13.65 -17.22
CA GLU A 234 8.88 -14.29 -16.95
C GLU A 234 8.65 -14.39 -15.42
N LYS A 235 7.40 -14.13 -15.03
CA LYS A 235 6.96 -14.14 -13.63
C LYS A 235 7.00 -15.56 -13.07
N ILE A 236 7.67 -15.75 -11.93
CA ILE A 236 7.68 -17.04 -11.23
C ILE A 236 6.50 -17.13 -10.26
N ALA A 237 5.93 -18.31 -10.09
CA ALA A 237 5.05 -18.61 -8.96
C ALA A 237 5.72 -18.31 -7.61
N TYR A 238 4.94 -17.84 -6.64
CA TYR A 238 5.39 -17.47 -5.30
C TYR A 238 6.57 -16.48 -5.30
N SER A 239 6.62 -15.52 -6.22
CA SER A 239 7.69 -14.52 -6.28
C SER A 239 7.33 -13.17 -5.64
N THR A 240 8.31 -12.45 -5.11
CA THR A 240 8.14 -11.12 -4.51
C THR A 240 8.94 -10.04 -5.24
N MET A 241 8.42 -8.81 -5.24
CA MET A 241 9.18 -7.65 -5.69
C MET A 241 8.82 -6.34 -4.97
N PRO A 242 9.47 -6.06 -3.83
CA PRO A 242 9.30 -4.81 -3.08
C PRO A 242 10.13 -3.67 -3.68
N ALA A 243 9.60 -2.45 -3.71
CA ALA A 243 10.41 -1.27 -4.08
C ALA A 243 11.27 -0.76 -2.92
N ILE A 244 10.71 -0.69 -1.72
CA ILE A 244 11.44 -0.46 -0.47
C ILE A 244 11.15 -1.59 0.49
N THR A 245 12.20 -2.14 1.09
CA THR A 245 12.12 -3.16 2.13
C THR A 245 12.72 -2.63 3.43
N ILE A 246 12.04 -2.82 4.55
CA ILE A 246 12.48 -2.45 5.90
C ILE A 246 12.26 -3.67 6.80
N LYS A 247 13.31 -4.20 7.46
CA LYS A 247 13.14 -5.42 8.26
C LYS A 247 14.11 -5.65 9.40
N ASN A 248 13.88 -6.72 10.16
CA ASN A 248 14.79 -7.31 11.15
C ASN A 248 15.17 -6.36 12.28
N GLY A 249 14.20 -5.93 13.09
CA GLY A 249 14.45 -5.09 14.27
C GLY A 249 14.91 -3.66 13.94
N THR A 250 14.75 -3.23 12.69
CA THR A 250 15.09 -1.87 12.25
C THR A 250 14.27 -0.82 13.00
N GLU A 251 14.89 0.29 13.39
CA GLU A 251 14.27 1.33 14.23
C GLU A 251 14.50 2.76 13.68
N ASN A 252 13.57 3.68 13.96
CA ASN A 252 13.67 5.11 13.62
C ASN A 252 13.78 5.37 12.11
N ILE A 253 12.79 4.92 11.35
CA ILE A 253 12.80 5.03 9.88
C ILE A 253 11.82 6.07 9.39
N ASN A 254 12.28 6.97 8.52
CA ASN A 254 11.43 7.96 7.86
C ASN A 254 11.45 7.72 6.34
N VAL A 255 10.31 7.34 5.78
CA VAL A 255 10.10 7.23 4.32
C VAL A 255 9.07 8.26 3.92
N THR A 256 9.52 9.38 3.34
CA THR A 256 8.66 10.54 3.10
C THR A 256 8.74 11.14 1.72
N PHE A 257 7.61 11.60 1.18
CA PHE A 257 7.55 12.34 -0.07
C PHE A 257 8.15 11.61 -1.29
N ASN A 258 8.22 10.28 -1.26
CA ASN A 258 8.73 9.51 -2.39
C ASN A 258 7.62 9.22 -3.40
N THR A 259 8.01 9.08 -4.67
CA THR A 259 7.18 8.46 -5.72
C THR A 259 7.69 7.04 -5.93
N ILE A 260 6.81 6.05 -5.82
CA ILE A 260 7.16 4.64 -5.80
C ILE A 260 6.30 3.89 -6.82
N TYR A 261 6.95 3.10 -7.66
CA TYR A 261 6.32 2.22 -8.64
C TYR A 261 6.92 0.81 -8.58
N SER A 262 6.08 -0.23 -8.51
CA SER A 262 6.52 -1.64 -8.58
C SER A 262 5.55 -2.50 -9.40
N THR A 263 6.07 -3.45 -10.19
CA THR A 263 5.26 -4.37 -11.01
C THR A 263 6.03 -5.61 -11.47
N GLY A 264 5.38 -6.78 -11.56
CA GLY A 264 5.88 -7.93 -12.31
C GLY A 264 6.23 -9.17 -11.49
N ALA A 265 5.67 -9.37 -10.29
CA ALA A 265 5.91 -10.55 -9.45
C ALA A 265 4.59 -11.18 -8.99
N HIS A 266 4.63 -12.37 -8.38
CA HIS A 266 3.41 -12.97 -7.78
C HIS A 266 2.82 -12.03 -6.72
N PHE A 267 3.68 -11.54 -5.83
CA PHE A 267 3.41 -10.59 -4.76
C PHE A 267 4.22 -9.31 -4.99
N VAL A 268 3.55 -8.20 -5.27
CA VAL A 268 4.19 -6.90 -5.53
C VAL A 268 3.92 -5.95 -4.37
N TYR A 269 4.98 -5.31 -3.88
CA TYR A 269 4.90 -4.38 -2.75
C TYR A 269 5.50 -3.02 -3.12
N GLY A 270 4.84 -1.94 -2.72
CA GLY A 270 5.43 -0.60 -2.79
C GLY A 270 6.46 -0.43 -1.68
N ILE A 271 5.98 -0.47 -0.44
CA ILE A 271 6.82 -0.48 0.76
C ILE A 271 6.47 -1.72 1.57
N MET A 272 7.48 -2.49 1.97
CA MET A 272 7.33 -3.64 2.84
C MET A 272 8.11 -3.44 4.13
N MET A 273 7.43 -3.52 5.28
CA MET A 273 8.00 -3.51 6.62
C MET A 273 7.69 -4.85 7.29
N ASN A 274 8.71 -5.56 7.78
CA ASN A 274 8.57 -6.89 8.37
C ASN A 274 9.56 -7.16 9.50
N ASP A 275 9.34 -8.24 10.25
CA ASP A 275 10.29 -8.75 11.25
C ASP A 275 10.68 -7.73 12.34
N GLY A 276 9.67 -7.08 12.95
CA GLY A 276 9.85 -6.30 14.18
C GLY A 276 10.37 -4.88 13.98
N VAL A 277 9.95 -4.19 12.92
CA VAL A 277 10.28 -2.78 12.70
C VAL A 277 9.58 -1.90 13.76
N THR A 278 10.31 -0.97 14.37
CA THR A 278 9.78 -0.07 15.40
C THR A 278 9.97 1.40 15.03
N ASN A 279 9.05 2.25 15.49
CA ASN A 279 9.14 3.71 15.32
C ASN A 279 9.40 4.14 13.87
N ALA A 280 8.64 3.57 12.92
CA ALA A 280 8.71 3.95 11.51
C ALA A 280 7.60 4.94 11.12
N ALA A 281 7.93 5.89 10.25
CA ALA A 281 7.04 6.86 9.67
C ALA A 281 7.04 6.76 8.14
N LEU A 282 5.97 6.21 7.57
CA LEU A 282 5.72 6.19 6.13
C LEU A 282 4.73 7.31 5.80
N LYS A 283 5.21 8.47 5.33
CA LYS A 283 4.38 9.66 5.20
C LYS A 283 4.42 10.35 3.85
N ASN A 284 3.27 10.77 3.35
CA ASN A 284 3.15 11.61 2.15
C ASN A 284 3.83 11.02 0.90
N ASN A 285 3.90 9.69 0.79
CA ASN A 285 4.40 9.02 -0.42
C ASN A 285 3.28 8.86 -1.45
N THR A 286 3.64 8.87 -2.72
CA THR A 286 2.79 8.45 -3.84
C THR A 286 3.22 7.06 -4.27
N ILE A 287 2.35 6.06 -4.10
CA ILE A 287 2.67 4.64 -4.28
C ILE A 287 1.74 4.06 -5.33
N THR A 288 2.30 3.46 -6.37
CA THR A 288 1.57 2.73 -7.40
C THR A 288 2.12 1.31 -7.51
N VAL A 289 1.25 0.32 -7.30
CA VAL A 289 1.58 -1.09 -7.48
C VAL A 289 0.57 -1.72 -8.42
N ILE A 290 1.06 -2.36 -9.48
CA ILE A 290 0.22 -2.94 -10.53
C ILE A 290 0.71 -4.34 -10.85
N ASP A 291 -0.18 -5.33 -10.79
CA ASP A 291 0.11 -6.70 -11.26
C ASP A 291 -1.20 -7.44 -11.60
N LYS A 292 -1.13 -8.76 -11.82
CA LYS A 292 -2.24 -9.66 -12.16
C LYS A 292 -2.81 -10.43 -10.96
N LEU A 293 -2.01 -10.63 -9.90
CA LEU A 293 -2.36 -11.52 -8.78
C LEU A 293 -2.39 -10.75 -7.46
N TYR A 294 -1.30 -10.68 -6.71
CA TYR A 294 -1.28 -10.06 -5.40
C TYR A 294 -0.49 -8.75 -5.41
N VAL A 295 -1.14 -7.66 -5.00
CA VAL A 295 -0.50 -6.35 -4.85
C VAL A 295 -0.82 -5.73 -3.50
N ALA A 296 0.17 -5.09 -2.88
CA ALA A 296 -0.01 -4.29 -1.68
C ALA A 296 0.75 -2.96 -1.80
N GLY A 297 0.05 -1.84 -1.57
CA GLY A 297 0.70 -0.54 -1.56
C GLY A 297 1.73 -0.44 -0.45
N ILE A 298 1.29 -0.71 0.77
CA ILE A 298 2.14 -0.79 1.96
C ILE A 298 1.83 -2.09 2.70
N ASP A 299 2.84 -2.91 2.93
CA ASP A 299 2.81 -3.97 3.92
C ASP A 299 3.53 -3.44 5.17
N ALA A 300 2.79 -3.18 6.23
CA ALA A 300 3.25 -2.73 7.54
C ALA A 300 3.11 -3.83 8.60
N SER A 301 3.32 -5.08 8.20
CA SER A 301 3.23 -6.24 9.06
C SER A 301 4.30 -6.19 10.16
N THR A 302 3.92 -6.65 11.36
CA THR A 302 4.78 -6.67 12.58
C THR A 302 5.36 -5.30 13.02
N ALA A 303 4.84 -4.19 12.49
CA ALA A 303 5.27 -2.86 12.89
C ALA A 303 4.82 -2.53 14.31
N ILE A 304 5.67 -1.85 15.08
CA ILE A 304 5.34 -1.35 16.43
C ILE A 304 5.52 0.15 16.48
N ASP A 305 4.61 0.84 17.18
CA ASP A 305 4.69 2.28 17.45
C ASP A 305 4.95 3.09 16.17
N SER A 306 4.31 2.70 15.05
CA SER A 306 4.58 3.25 13.73
C SER A 306 3.40 4.04 13.18
N VAL A 307 3.68 4.91 12.20
CA VAL A 307 2.70 5.80 11.57
C VAL A 307 2.76 5.68 10.04
N VAL A 308 1.62 5.31 9.45
CA VAL A 308 1.40 5.32 8.00
C VAL A 308 0.40 6.44 7.70
N SER A 309 0.85 7.56 7.15
CA SER A 309 -0.03 8.74 7.04
C SER A 309 0.17 9.65 5.85
N GLY A 310 -0.92 10.14 5.28
CA GLY A 310 -0.88 11.11 4.19
C GLY A 310 -0.47 10.51 2.84
N ASN A 311 -0.35 9.19 2.73
CA ASN A 311 0.08 8.55 1.49
C ASN A 311 -1.07 8.51 0.47
N GLN A 312 -0.72 8.64 -0.81
CA GLN A 312 -1.60 8.36 -1.93
C GLN A 312 -1.23 6.98 -2.50
N ILE A 313 -2.12 6.02 -2.38
CA ILE A 313 -1.87 4.61 -2.72
C ILE A 313 -2.83 4.18 -3.82
N THR A 314 -2.27 3.69 -4.93
CA THR A 314 -3.00 3.02 -6.01
C THR A 314 -2.51 1.58 -6.08
N ALA A 315 -3.40 0.63 -5.77
CA ALA A 315 -3.10 -0.79 -5.77
C ALA A 315 -4.04 -1.51 -6.75
N THR A 316 -3.51 -2.01 -7.86
CA THR A 316 -4.33 -2.59 -8.93
C THR A 316 -3.86 -4.00 -9.27
N SER A 317 -4.74 -4.97 -9.04
CA SER A 317 -4.61 -6.32 -9.57
C SER A 317 -5.62 -6.51 -10.71
N ASN A 318 -5.14 -6.65 -11.95
CA ASN A 318 -5.98 -6.71 -13.14
C ASN A 318 -6.57 -8.11 -13.43
N GLY A 319 -6.38 -9.06 -12.52
CA GLY A 319 -6.73 -10.45 -12.77
C GLY A 319 -5.93 -11.10 -13.90
N GLN A 320 -6.35 -12.31 -14.27
CA GLN A 320 -5.65 -13.17 -15.23
C GLN A 320 -6.06 -12.82 -16.67
N THR A 321 -5.09 -12.57 -17.58
CA THR A 321 -5.36 -12.53 -19.03
C THR A 321 -4.57 -13.54 -19.86
N SER A 322 -3.53 -14.19 -19.31
CA SER A 322 -2.68 -15.09 -20.12
C SER A 322 -1.79 -16.07 -19.33
N TYR A 323 -1.86 -16.06 -18.00
CA TYR A 323 -1.07 -16.97 -17.19
C TYR A 323 -1.85 -18.29 -17.09
N ASP A 324 -1.16 -19.42 -17.12
CA ASP A 324 -1.71 -20.74 -16.76
C ASP A 324 -1.47 -20.87 -15.25
N PRO A 325 -2.32 -20.27 -14.38
CA PRO A 325 -2.16 -20.43 -12.96
C PRO A 325 -2.36 -21.91 -12.66
N ILE A 326 -1.75 -22.35 -11.58
CA ILE A 326 -2.34 -23.47 -10.86
C ILE A 326 -3.82 -23.08 -10.65
N VAL A 327 -4.73 -23.79 -11.33
CA VAL A 327 -6.16 -23.49 -11.36
C VAL A 327 -6.66 -23.16 -9.95
N GLY A 328 -7.07 -21.90 -9.70
CA GLY A 328 -7.62 -21.48 -8.40
C GLY A 328 -6.93 -20.33 -7.66
N GLU A 329 -5.95 -19.62 -8.24
CA GLU A 329 -5.41 -18.39 -7.61
C GLU A 329 -6.35 -17.19 -7.76
N GLU A 330 -6.35 -16.30 -6.76
CA GLU A 330 -7.21 -15.11 -6.70
C GLU A 330 -6.43 -13.81 -6.96
N SER A 331 -7.09 -12.83 -7.59
CA SER A 331 -6.63 -11.46 -7.76
C SER A 331 -6.95 -10.63 -6.51
N LEU A 332 -5.89 -10.10 -5.90
CA LEU A 332 -5.89 -9.44 -4.61
C LEU A 332 -5.23 -8.08 -4.68
N ALA A 333 -5.91 -7.07 -4.15
CA ALA A 333 -5.33 -5.75 -3.93
C ALA A 333 -5.54 -5.29 -2.49
N TYR A 334 -4.42 -4.94 -1.86
CA TYR A 334 -4.40 -4.30 -0.56
C TYR A 334 -3.91 -2.86 -0.71
N GLY A 335 -4.64 -1.92 -0.12
CA GLY A 335 -4.10 -0.58 0.09
C GLY A 335 -2.97 -0.63 1.11
N ILE A 336 -3.33 -1.08 2.32
CA ILE A 336 -2.40 -1.27 3.44
C ILE A 336 -2.71 -2.59 4.14
N ILE A 337 -1.67 -3.38 4.40
CA ILE A 337 -1.73 -4.57 5.25
C ILE A 337 -0.98 -4.27 6.53
N SER A 338 -1.49 -4.69 7.67
CA SER A 338 -0.77 -4.60 8.93
C SER A 338 -1.07 -5.83 9.74
N ASP A 339 -0.30 -6.89 9.50
CA ASP A 339 -0.59 -8.23 10.00
C ASP A 339 0.56 -8.78 10.83
N THR A 340 0.28 -9.82 11.60
CA THR A 340 1.33 -10.59 12.28
C THR A 340 0.83 -11.99 12.60
N TYR A 341 1.66 -13.01 12.36
CA TYR A 341 1.39 -14.36 12.86
C TYR A 341 1.87 -14.56 14.31
N ASP A 342 2.81 -13.71 14.75
CA ASP A 342 3.42 -13.68 16.09
C ASP A 342 3.02 -12.40 16.86
N MET A 343 3.77 -12.03 17.92
CA MET A 343 3.63 -10.75 18.60
C MET A 343 4.35 -9.65 17.79
N GLY A 344 3.75 -8.48 17.60
CA GLY A 344 4.47 -7.38 16.96
C GLY A 344 3.63 -6.32 16.27
N ASN A 345 2.31 -6.45 16.14
CA ASN A 345 1.49 -5.41 15.53
C ASN A 345 0.74 -4.60 16.60
N GLN A 346 1.35 -3.50 17.06
CA GLN A 346 0.76 -2.71 18.14
C GLN A 346 1.05 -1.22 18.08
N ASN A 347 0.10 -0.43 18.60
CA ASN A 347 0.19 1.03 18.74
C ASN A 347 0.39 1.79 17.42
N ASN A 348 0.00 1.17 16.29
CA ASN A 348 0.16 1.78 14.98
C ASN A 348 -0.99 2.73 14.65
N ARG A 349 -0.67 3.73 13.83
CA ARG A 349 -1.65 4.70 13.31
C ARG A 349 -1.62 4.68 11.79
N ILE A 350 -2.77 4.41 11.18
CA ILE A 350 -2.98 4.40 9.73
C ILE A 350 -3.98 5.50 9.41
N CYS A 351 -3.51 6.67 8.98
CA CYS A 351 -4.38 7.84 8.96
C CYS A 351 -4.14 8.80 7.80
N LYS A 352 -5.20 9.49 7.34
CA LYS A 352 -5.11 10.49 6.27
C LYS A 352 -4.56 9.95 4.94
N ASN A 353 -4.57 8.63 4.73
CA ASN A 353 -4.19 8.06 3.45
C ASN A 353 -5.37 8.17 2.47
N THR A 354 -5.04 8.33 1.20
CA THR A 354 -6.00 8.15 0.10
C THR A 354 -5.65 6.85 -0.61
N ILE A 355 -6.55 5.88 -0.55
CA ILE A 355 -6.36 4.52 -1.04
C ILE A 355 -7.34 4.28 -2.17
N THR A 356 -6.83 3.87 -3.33
CA THR A 356 -7.62 3.35 -4.46
C THR A 356 -7.15 1.94 -4.73
N ALA A 357 -8.03 0.96 -4.53
CA ALA A 357 -7.71 -0.45 -4.71
C ALA A 357 -8.70 -1.12 -5.68
N THR A 358 -8.16 -1.91 -6.61
CA THR A 358 -8.97 -2.61 -7.63
C THR A 358 -8.43 -4.02 -7.84
N ALA A 359 -9.28 -5.02 -7.68
CA ALA A 359 -8.99 -6.45 -7.85
C ALA A 359 -10.30 -7.25 -7.82
N ASN A 360 -10.26 -8.57 -8.02
CA ASN A 360 -11.43 -9.40 -7.69
C ASN A 360 -11.75 -9.34 -6.19
N THR A 361 -10.72 -9.41 -5.33
CA THR A 361 -10.85 -9.24 -3.89
C THR A 361 -10.02 -8.04 -3.43
N VAL A 362 -10.68 -7.09 -2.76
CA VAL A 362 -10.08 -5.82 -2.33
C VAL A 362 -10.16 -5.69 -0.81
N TYR A 363 -9.03 -5.30 -0.22
CA TYR A 363 -8.93 -4.80 1.14
C TYR A 363 -8.34 -3.39 1.10
N GLY A 364 -9.12 -2.38 1.46
CA GLY A 364 -8.58 -1.03 1.62
C GLY A 364 -7.48 -1.02 2.70
N ILE A 365 -7.82 -1.53 3.88
CA ILE A 365 -6.90 -1.76 4.99
C ILE A 365 -7.23 -3.11 5.64
N GLU A 366 -6.26 -4.01 5.74
CA GLU A 366 -6.38 -5.23 6.55
C GLU A 366 -5.49 -5.15 7.80
N VAL A 367 -6.02 -5.65 8.93
CA VAL A 367 -5.29 -5.79 10.18
C VAL A 367 -5.60 -7.13 10.85
N TYR A 368 -4.62 -8.02 10.83
CA TYR A 368 -4.63 -9.30 11.54
C TYR A 368 -3.79 -9.25 12.82
N LYS A 369 -4.37 -9.73 13.93
CA LYS A 369 -3.75 -9.79 15.27
C LYS A 369 -3.14 -8.46 15.74
N GLY A 370 -3.87 -7.36 15.55
CA GLY A 370 -3.44 -6.02 15.98
C GLY A 370 -3.86 -5.67 17.42
N ASN A 371 -3.12 -4.80 18.09
CA ASN A 371 -3.56 -4.22 19.37
C ASN A 371 -3.33 -2.70 19.42
N ASN A 372 -4.33 -1.96 19.88
CA ASN A 372 -4.28 -0.49 19.95
C ASN A 372 -3.96 0.16 18.59
N ILE A 373 -4.57 -0.36 17.53
CA ILE A 373 -4.44 0.17 16.17
C ILE A 373 -5.47 1.27 15.96
N THR A 374 -5.06 2.39 15.37
CA THR A 374 -5.96 3.49 15.01
C THR A 374 -5.97 3.69 13.51
N VAL A 375 -7.12 3.43 12.88
CA VAL A 375 -7.40 3.71 11.46
C VAL A 375 -8.25 4.97 11.38
N CYS A 376 -7.69 6.07 10.89
CA CYS A 376 -8.33 7.37 11.07
C CYS A 376 -8.26 8.36 9.91
N SER A 377 -9.40 8.93 9.51
CA SER A 377 -9.46 9.97 8.48
C SER A 377 -8.85 9.56 7.14
N ASN A 378 -8.92 8.29 6.77
CA ASN A 378 -8.53 7.82 5.44
C ASN A 378 -9.69 7.99 4.45
N ASN A 379 -9.36 8.20 3.18
CA ASN A 379 -10.29 8.10 2.05
C ASN A 379 -10.01 6.78 1.34
N ILE A 380 -10.99 5.88 1.28
CA ILE A 380 -10.84 4.54 0.73
C ILE A 380 -11.82 4.34 -0.41
N TYR A 381 -11.29 4.03 -1.59
CA TYR A 381 -12.02 3.70 -2.80
C TYR A 381 -11.67 2.28 -3.20
N GLY A 382 -12.67 1.41 -3.30
CA GLY A 382 -12.49 -0.01 -3.58
C GLY A 382 -13.45 -0.50 -4.64
N THR A 383 -12.95 -1.29 -5.59
CA THR A 383 -13.76 -1.91 -6.65
C THR A 383 -13.31 -3.34 -6.88
N GLY A 384 -14.26 -4.29 -6.77
CA GLY A 384 -14.00 -5.71 -6.99
C GLY A 384 -15.25 -6.57 -6.93
N ASN A 385 -15.08 -7.89 -6.94
CA ASN A 385 -16.16 -8.84 -6.67
C ASN A 385 -16.48 -8.86 -5.17
N LYS A 386 -15.44 -8.90 -4.33
CA LYS A 386 -15.53 -8.77 -2.88
C LYS A 386 -14.67 -7.60 -2.41
N THR A 387 -15.31 -6.61 -1.80
CA THR A 387 -14.64 -5.38 -1.41
C THR A 387 -14.86 -5.07 0.07
N MET A 388 -13.75 -4.91 0.80
CA MET A 388 -13.72 -4.48 2.18
C MET A 388 -12.97 -3.16 2.32
N GLY A 389 -13.58 -2.19 3.00
CA GLY A 389 -12.91 -0.92 3.30
C GLY A 389 -11.84 -1.10 4.38
N VAL A 390 -12.25 -1.63 5.54
CA VAL A 390 -11.35 -2.00 6.64
C VAL A 390 -11.73 -3.37 7.21
N ALA A 391 -10.77 -4.28 7.28
CA ALA A 391 -10.96 -5.65 7.73
C ALA A 391 -10.07 -5.97 8.93
N PHE A 392 -10.67 -6.27 10.09
CA PHE A 392 -9.93 -6.67 11.29
C PHE A 392 -10.27 -8.09 11.74
N ALA A 393 -9.24 -8.88 12.05
CA ALA A 393 -9.34 -10.18 12.72
C ALA A 393 -8.39 -10.25 13.92
N HIS A 394 -8.84 -10.83 15.03
CA HIS A 394 -8.09 -10.92 16.29
C HIS A 394 -7.54 -9.58 16.81
N THR A 395 -8.22 -8.48 16.50
CA THR A 395 -7.71 -7.13 16.79
C THR A 395 -8.38 -6.53 18.01
N ASN A 396 -7.60 -5.98 18.93
CA ASN A 396 -8.09 -5.53 20.24
C ASN A 396 -7.81 -4.05 20.52
N ASN A 397 -8.68 -3.42 21.32
CA ASN A 397 -8.56 -2.04 21.81
C ASN A 397 -8.30 -1.00 20.70
N SER A 398 -8.81 -1.25 19.50
CA SER A 398 -8.52 -0.52 18.28
C SER A 398 -9.68 0.37 17.87
N LYS A 399 -9.41 1.34 16.99
CA LYS A 399 -10.35 2.39 16.62
C LYS A 399 -10.39 2.60 15.12
N ILE A 400 -11.58 2.67 14.54
CA ILE A 400 -11.83 3.08 13.16
C ILE A 400 -12.66 4.37 13.22
N ILE A 401 -12.03 5.51 12.94
CA ILE A 401 -12.63 6.83 13.18
C ILE A 401 -12.54 7.78 11.99
N ASN A 402 -13.64 8.48 11.71
CA ASN A 402 -13.71 9.55 10.70
C ASN A 402 -13.21 9.15 9.30
N ASN A 403 -13.27 7.88 8.91
CA ASN A 403 -12.87 7.45 7.57
C ASN A 403 -14.02 7.68 6.59
N PHE A 404 -13.67 7.96 5.34
CA PHE A 404 -14.58 8.08 4.22
C PHE A 404 -14.36 6.89 3.29
N MET A 405 -15.41 6.11 2.99
CA MET A 405 -15.32 4.89 2.19
C MET A 405 -16.38 4.88 1.10
N ARG A 406 -15.95 4.62 -0.13
CA ARG A 406 -16.82 4.39 -1.29
C ARG A 406 -16.39 3.10 -1.97
N LEU A 407 -17.23 2.08 -1.86
CA LEU A 407 -16.88 0.72 -2.21
C LEU A 407 -17.89 0.13 -3.18
N THR A 408 -17.41 -0.68 -4.12
CA THR A 408 -18.23 -1.40 -5.10
C THR A 408 -17.88 -2.89 -5.10
N GLY A 409 -18.90 -3.74 -5.11
CA GLY A 409 -18.84 -5.20 -4.99
C GLY A 409 -19.82 -5.90 -5.93
N THR A 410 -19.73 -7.23 -6.04
CA THR A 410 -20.71 -8.07 -6.75
C THR A 410 -20.91 -9.44 -6.07
N THR A 411 -21.80 -10.31 -6.59
CA THR A 411 -21.83 -11.74 -6.25
C THR A 411 -20.93 -12.61 -7.10
N GLU A 412 -20.21 -12.04 -8.08
CA GLU A 412 -19.34 -12.81 -8.94
C GLU A 412 -18.39 -13.67 -8.09
N PRO A 413 -18.19 -14.94 -8.49
CA PRO A 413 -17.37 -15.83 -7.71
C PRO A 413 -15.96 -15.26 -7.59
N TYR A 414 -15.36 -15.56 -6.45
CA TYR A 414 -13.94 -15.42 -6.20
C TYR A 414 -13.41 -16.84 -5.95
N HIS A 415 -12.20 -17.13 -6.38
CA HIS A 415 -11.51 -18.36 -6.06
C HIS A 415 -11.20 -18.40 -4.57
N SER A 416 -11.35 -19.55 -3.93
CA SER A 416 -11.00 -19.69 -2.52
C SER A 416 -9.48 -19.72 -2.38
N PHE A 417 -8.93 -18.75 -1.66
CA PHE A 417 -7.55 -18.71 -1.19
C PHE A 417 -7.56 -18.55 0.33
N TYR A 418 -6.43 -18.79 0.98
CA TYR A 418 -6.34 -18.73 2.44
C TYR A 418 -6.10 -17.28 2.87
N GLU A 419 -7.14 -16.62 3.37
CA GLU A 419 -7.04 -15.37 4.12
C GLU A 419 -7.61 -15.53 5.51
N GLU A 420 -7.02 -14.79 6.45
CA GLU A 420 -7.46 -14.79 7.84
C GLU A 420 -8.82 -14.06 7.99
N VAL A 421 -9.09 -13.06 7.16
CA VAL A 421 -10.42 -12.45 7.01
C VAL A 421 -11.03 -12.93 5.70
N THR A 422 -12.10 -13.72 5.77
CA THR A 422 -12.81 -14.18 4.57
C THR A 422 -13.42 -13.01 3.79
N PRO A 423 -13.22 -12.95 2.45
CA PRO A 423 -13.76 -11.87 1.63
C PRO A 423 -15.29 -11.75 1.68
N VAL A 424 -15.76 -10.51 1.87
CA VAL A 424 -17.18 -10.14 1.83
C VAL A 424 -17.34 -8.76 1.18
N ASN A 425 -18.57 -8.35 0.90
CA ASN A 425 -18.88 -6.96 0.56
C ASN A 425 -19.27 -6.21 1.84
N ALA A 426 -18.29 -5.53 2.45
CA ALA A 426 -18.51 -4.75 3.67
C ALA A 426 -17.71 -3.45 3.71
N GLY A 427 -18.27 -2.39 4.29
CA GLY A 427 -17.49 -1.20 4.63
C GLY A 427 -16.40 -1.50 5.67
N ILE A 428 -16.84 -1.99 6.83
CA ILE A 428 -15.97 -2.45 7.92
C ILE A 428 -16.38 -3.88 8.30
N ILE A 429 -15.41 -4.77 8.46
CA ILE A 429 -15.62 -6.10 9.04
C ILE A 429 -14.73 -6.33 10.27
N PHE A 430 -15.35 -6.77 11.36
CA PHE A 430 -14.66 -7.34 12.52
C PHE A 430 -15.01 -8.81 12.66
N THR A 431 -13.99 -9.64 12.80
CA THR A 431 -14.17 -11.08 12.99
C THR A 431 -13.15 -11.64 13.99
N ASN A 432 -13.29 -12.93 14.28
CA ASN A 432 -12.35 -13.76 15.03
C ASN A 432 -11.89 -13.11 16.35
N GLN A 433 -12.81 -12.88 17.29
CA GLN A 433 -12.52 -12.39 18.65
C GLN A 433 -11.84 -11.01 18.70
N SER A 434 -12.27 -10.07 17.86
CA SER A 434 -11.80 -8.69 17.91
C SER A 434 -12.51 -7.92 19.05
N ASN A 435 -11.80 -7.50 20.11
CA ASN A 435 -12.44 -6.99 21.33
C ASN A 435 -12.11 -5.55 21.73
N GLY A 436 -13.09 -4.87 22.34
CA GLY A 436 -12.92 -3.53 22.90
C GLY A 436 -12.69 -2.45 21.83
N ASN A 437 -13.21 -2.69 20.62
CA ASN A 437 -12.96 -1.82 19.46
C ASN A 437 -14.06 -0.77 19.30
N TRP A 438 -13.72 0.37 18.68
CA TRP A 438 -14.68 1.46 18.42
C TRP A 438 -14.76 1.80 16.93
N ILE A 439 -15.97 1.97 16.42
CA ILE A 439 -16.28 2.43 15.05
C ILE A 439 -17.09 3.73 15.15
N GLN A 440 -16.48 4.87 14.84
CA GLN A 440 -17.07 6.17 15.15
C GLN A 440 -16.85 7.24 14.07
N GLY A 441 -17.88 8.02 13.74
CA GLY A 441 -17.72 9.19 12.87
C GLY A 441 -17.40 8.86 11.41
N ASN A 442 -17.50 7.61 10.97
CA ASN A 442 -17.19 7.23 9.60
C ASN A 442 -18.35 7.57 8.65
N ASP A 443 -18.02 7.83 7.39
CA ASP A 443 -18.94 7.97 6.26
C ASP A 443 -18.69 6.80 5.31
N ILE A 444 -19.61 5.85 5.29
CA ILE A 444 -19.44 4.57 4.61
C ILE A 444 -20.63 4.36 3.66
N GLU A 445 -20.31 4.21 2.40
CA GLU A 445 -21.25 3.76 1.39
C GLU A 445 -20.61 2.59 0.63
N ILE A 446 -21.33 1.48 0.58
CA ILE A 446 -20.96 0.31 -0.21
C ILE A 446 -22.13 -0.10 -1.08
N THR A 447 -21.85 -0.26 -2.37
CA THR A 447 -22.81 -0.78 -3.35
C THR A 447 -22.36 -2.15 -3.80
N ALA A 448 -23.26 -3.14 -3.80
CA ALA A 448 -22.96 -4.45 -4.35
C ALA A 448 -24.05 -4.90 -5.34
N GLU A 449 -23.61 -5.33 -6.52
CA GLU A 449 -24.48 -5.93 -7.53
C GLU A 449 -24.79 -7.39 -7.16
N ASP A 450 -26.07 -7.72 -7.19
CA ASP A 450 -26.65 -9.04 -6.91
C ASP A 450 -26.33 -9.65 -5.53
N ASP A 451 -25.63 -8.91 -4.64
CA ASP A 451 -25.26 -9.35 -3.29
C ASP A 451 -26.18 -8.74 -2.23
N ASP A 452 -27.25 -9.44 -1.86
CA ASP A 452 -28.19 -9.01 -0.83
C ASP A 452 -27.63 -9.09 0.61
N SER A 453 -26.39 -9.60 0.77
CA SER A 453 -25.67 -9.68 2.05
C SER A 453 -24.74 -8.50 2.30
N VAL A 454 -24.71 -7.52 1.39
CA VAL A 454 -23.90 -6.29 1.52
C VAL A 454 -24.24 -5.51 2.79
N THR A 455 -23.22 -5.03 3.50
CA THR A 455 -23.38 -4.32 4.78
C THR A 455 -22.39 -3.18 4.92
N ALA A 456 -22.77 -2.08 5.57
CA ALA A 456 -21.82 -1.02 5.88
C ALA A 456 -20.86 -1.45 7.00
N ILE A 457 -21.37 -2.19 7.99
CA ILE A 457 -20.58 -2.78 9.07
C ILE A 457 -21.01 -4.23 9.29
N ASN A 458 -20.05 -5.14 9.38
CA ASN A 458 -20.25 -6.56 9.63
C ASN A 458 -19.47 -7.02 10.87
N LEU A 459 -20.15 -7.42 11.94
CA LEU A 459 -19.55 -7.88 13.19
C LEU A 459 -19.81 -9.38 13.39
N GLN A 460 -18.73 -10.17 13.43
CA GLN A 460 -18.79 -11.64 13.44
C GLN A 460 -17.93 -12.28 14.53
N ASN A 461 -18.17 -13.56 14.81
CA ASN A 461 -17.25 -14.46 15.50
C ASN A 461 -16.74 -13.93 16.86
N SER A 462 -17.67 -13.66 17.79
CA SER A 462 -17.36 -13.26 19.18
C SER A 462 -16.65 -11.91 19.32
N THR A 463 -17.03 -10.94 18.49
CA THR A 463 -16.52 -9.56 18.56
C THR A 463 -17.23 -8.75 19.66
N THR A 464 -16.52 -7.76 20.24
CA THR A 464 -17.10 -6.71 21.11
C THR A 464 -16.74 -5.34 20.56
N ALA A 465 -17.74 -4.47 20.33
CA ALA A 465 -17.54 -3.16 19.72
C ALA A 465 -18.57 -2.11 20.14
N THR A 466 -18.15 -0.84 20.10
CA THR A 466 -19.06 0.32 20.16
C THR A 466 -19.14 0.97 18.78
N VAL A 467 -20.35 1.12 18.25
CA VAL A 467 -20.64 1.71 16.94
C VAL A 467 -21.55 2.92 17.12
N THR A 468 -21.05 4.12 16.79
CA THR A 468 -21.77 5.37 17.07
C THR A 468 -21.40 6.52 16.15
N GLY A 469 -22.39 7.35 15.79
CA GLY A 469 -22.17 8.62 15.10
C GLY A 469 -21.58 8.47 13.70
N ASN A 470 -21.86 7.35 13.04
CA ASN A 470 -21.47 7.11 11.65
C ASN A 470 -22.61 7.52 10.70
N LEU A 471 -22.28 7.78 9.44
CA LEU A 471 -23.21 7.79 8.32
C LEU A 471 -22.99 6.50 7.53
N LEU A 472 -24.00 5.62 7.51
CA LEU A 472 -23.88 4.26 6.97
C LEU A 472 -24.92 4.04 5.88
N SER A 473 -24.49 3.54 4.73
CA SER A 473 -25.33 3.14 3.61
C SER A 473 -24.82 1.83 3.00
N ALA A 474 -25.71 0.85 2.85
CA ALA A 474 -25.47 -0.39 2.13
C ALA A 474 -26.51 -0.51 1.00
N ILE A 475 -26.05 -0.64 -0.24
CA ILE A 475 -26.88 -0.55 -1.44
C ILE A 475 -26.79 -1.86 -2.21
N TYR A 476 -27.91 -2.55 -2.33
CA TYR A 476 -28.06 -3.74 -3.16
C TYR A 476 -28.62 -3.35 -4.54
N ASN A 477 -27.95 -3.73 -5.64
CA ASN A 477 -28.43 -3.54 -7.01
C ASN A 477 -28.81 -2.09 -7.39
N GLU A 478 -28.12 -1.09 -6.84
CA GLU A 478 -28.47 0.33 -6.99
C GLU A 478 -29.93 0.66 -6.60
N LEU A 479 -30.57 -0.21 -5.81
CA LEU A 479 -31.91 -0.02 -5.27
C LEU A 479 -31.86 0.84 -4.00
N TYR A 480 -32.99 0.98 -3.31
CA TYR A 480 -33.10 1.78 -2.11
C TYR A 480 -32.04 1.38 -1.06
N PRO A 481 -31.27 2.35 -0.52
CA PRO A 481 -30.23 2.08 0.46
C PRO A 481 -30.83 1.55 1.77
N VAL A 482 -30.14 0.60 2.39
CA VAL A 482 -30.30 0.29 3.81
C VAL A 482 -29.38 1.23 4.58
N GLU A 483 -29.94 2.02 5.49
CA GLU A 483 -29.23 3.13 6.13
C GLU A 483 -29.10 2.97 7.65
N GLY A 484 -28.10 3.65 8.19
CA GLY A 484 -27.86 3.77 9.61
C GLY A 484 -27.70 2.45 10.36
N ASN A 485 -28.43 2.26 11.45
CA ASN A 485 -28.29 1.04 12.26
C ASN A 485 -28.73 -0.22 11.52
N ASP A 486 -29.63 -0.09 10.53
CA ASP A 486 -30.10 -1.23 9.75
C ASP A 486 -29.03 -1.70 8.75
N ALA A 487 -28.03 -0.86 8.44
CA ALA A 487 -26.88 -1.20 7.60
C ALA A 487 -25.78 -1.99 8.36
N VAL A 488 -26.02 -2.34 9.63
CA VAL A 488 -25.09 -3.08 10.50
C VAL A 488 -25.58 -4.52 10.69
N SER A 489 -24.73 -5.50 10.35
CA SER A 489 -24.95 -6.92 10.64
C SER A 489 -24.16 -7.36 11.87
N ILE A 490 -24.81 -8.13 12.74
CA ILE A 490 -24.23 -8.67 13.98
C ILE A 490 -24.56 -10.16 14.08
N ASP A 491 -23.54 -10.99 14.10
CA ASP A 491 -23.65 -12.43 14.37
C ASP A 491 -24.05 -12.70 15.83
N ASP A 492 -24.84 -13.77 16.05
CA ASP A 492 -25.36 -14.21 17.35
C ASP A 492 -24.27 -14.53 18.38
N LEU A 493 -23.04 -14.82 17.92
CA LEU A 493 -21.89 -15.08 18.78
C LEU A 493 -21.26 -13.79 19.34
N CYS A 494 -21.59 -12.62 18.80
CA CYS A 494 -21.08 -11.34 19.31
C CYS A 494 -21.72 -10.99 20.66
N SER A 495 -20.98 -10.26 21.49
CA SER A 495 -21.47 -9.82 22.81
C SER A 495 -21.10 -8.37 23.08
N ASN A 496 -21.80 -7.72 24.02
CA ASN A 496 -21.50 -6.35 24.45
C ASN A 496 -21.40 -5.34 23.30
N ILE A 497 -22.20 -5.52 22.24
CA ILE A 497 -22.27 -4.55 21.15
C ILE A 497 -23.12 -3.36 21.59
N SER A 498 -22.57 -2.16 21.47
CA SER A 498 -23.32 -0.91 21.69
C SER A 498 -23.55 -0.23 20.34
N LEU A 499 -24.80 -0.26 19.88
CA LEU A 499 -25.27 0.50 18.71
C LEU A 499 -25.96 1.77 19.18
N LEU A 500 -25.36 2.93 18.91
CA LEU A 500 -25.93 4.25 19.15
C LEU A 500 -26.18 4.94 17.80
N THR A 501 -26.93 6.05 17.77
CA THR A 501 -27.36 6.73 16.53
C THR A 501 -26.30 6.76 15.41
N ASN A 502 -26.60 6.17 14.25
CA ASN A 502 -25.71 6.08 13.07
C ASN A 502 -26.38 6.64 11.79
N GLU A 503 -27.15 7.72 11.90
CA GLU A 503 -27.81 8.36 10.75
C GLU A 503 -27.07 9.63 10.28
N GLY A 504 -25.82 9.83 10.74
CA GLY A 504 -25.07 11.04 10.44
C GLY A 504 -23.67 11.07 11.05
N VAL A 505 -22.78 11.81 10.41
CA VAL A 505 -21.38 11.93 10.83
C VAL A 505 -21.25 12.84 12.05
N VAL A 506 -20.76 12.28 13.15
CA VAL A 506 -20.27 13.04 14.31
C VAL A 506 -18.74 12.97 14.29
N PRO A 507 -18.01 14.09 14.08
CA PRO A 507 -16.55 14.05 14.07
C PRO A 507 -15.97 13.71 15.46
N TYR A 508 -15.04 12.75 15.50
CA TYR A 508 -14.30 12.39 16.71
C TYR A 508 -12.86 12.89 16.66
N ALA A 509 -12.22 13.06 17.82
CA ALA A 509 -10.82 13.48 17.87
C ALA A 509 -9.91 12.40 17.25
N CYS A 510 -9.17 12.81 16.22
CA CYS A 510 -8.24 11.97 15.48
C CYS A 510 -6.82 12.52 15.69
N ASN A 511 -5.99 11.80 16.45
CA ASN A 511 -4.58 12.16 16.62
C ASN A 511 -3.71 11.26 15.75
N CYS A 512 -3.40 11.72 14.54
CA CYS A 512 -2.48 11.03 13.65
C CYS A 512 -1.03 11.04 14.15
N GLY A 513 -0.70 11.86 15.15
CA GLY A 513 0.62 11.98 15.76
C GLY A 513 1.71 12.47 14.79
N CYS A 514 2.38 13.57 15.13
CA CYS A 514 3.81 13.62 14.83
C CYS A 514 4.46 12.68 15.87
N MET A 515 5.20 11.66 15.44
CA MET A 515 6.04 10.97 16.41
C MET A 515 7.03 11.99 16.97
N ASN A 516 7.32 11.92 18.26
CA ASN A 516 8.22 12.84 18.94
C ASN A 516 9.57 12.88 18.20
N ASN A 517 9.79 13.90 17.38
CA ASN A 517 11.10 14.21 16.85
C ASN A 517 11.93 14.80 17.99
N ASN A 518 12.73 13.96 18.66
CA ASN A 518 13.89 14.49 19.38
C ASN A 518 15.01 14.97 18.42
N ASN A 519 14.71 15.15 17.12
CA ASN A 519 15.65 15.62 16.09
C ASN A 519 15.25 16.94 15.39
N ASP A 520 14.30 17.72 15.91
CA ASP A 520 13.93 19.05 15.37
C ASP A 520 15.01 20.15 15.59
N ASN A 521 16.30 19.78 15.71
CA ASN A 521 17.42 20.71 15.93
C ASN A 521 18.35 20.91 14.72
N ILE A 522 18.00 20.46 13.51
CA ILE A 522 18.87 20.63 12.32
C ILE A 522 18.31 21.60 11.26
N GLU A 523 17.06 22.07 11.34
CA GLU A 523 16.48 22.99 10.33
C GLU A 523 16.57 24.49 10.66
N ASN A 524 17.58 24.95 11.41
CA ASN A 524 17.72 26.39 11.71
C ASN A 524 19.15 26.93 11.58
N GLN A 525 19.94 26.44 10.61
CA GLN A 525 21.24 27.05 10.27
C GLN A 525 21.60 27.05 8.78
N PHE A 526 20.68 27.35 7.85
CA PHE A 526 21.11 27.86 6.52
C PHE A 526 20.06 28.78 5.90
N PHE A 527 19.91 29.98 6.47
CA PHE A 527 19.50 31.18 5.74
C PHE A 527 20.11 32.41 6.43
N LEU A 528 21.36 32.73 6.08
CA LEU A 528 21.91 34.08 5.92
C LEU A 528 23.18 34.01 5.07
#